data_AF-A0A426T2U0-F1
#
_entry.id   AF-A0A426T2U0-F1
#
_cell.length_a   1.000
_cell.length_b   1.000
_cell.length_c   1.000
_cell.angle_alpha   90.00
_cell.angle_beta   90.00
_cell.angle_gamma   90.00
#
_symmetry.space_group_name_H-M   'P 1'
#
loop_
_entity.id
_entity.type
_entity.pdbx_description
1 polymer ?
#
loop_
_entity_poly.entity_id
_entity_poly.type
_entity_poly.pdbx_seq_one_letter_code
_entity_poly.pdbx_strand_id
1 'polypeptide(L)'
;MNKNNNILTHHEQLRLDYLQKNIHYLNDKESRELDYLLYKKELRERHGSPRQSLRSFTPTAYEDDFEEDYFEEDDEQEELLPRYPERKSRKTRQAKPQRFQSPRIEPKAKVPKPKKARKKGGFKRFIGFVLLAIALVIVAMGYNFFKGMNSVSEKPVAEVFNGVDTSNGTNILILGTDGRVGESSGETRTDTIMVLNVNNTDNKVKLVSFMRDTLVDIEGYEYKLNTAYTLGEQDNQQGAEEVRKVLKNNFDIDIKYYAMVDFATFATTIDTLFPEGVTIDAQFSTINGEVVSSVEVPNDLQLEENAPAYQTIQVGVQQMDGKTLLNYARYRSDDEGDFGRTRRQQEVLSAVMTQAKNPMKLFSGSEAIGKVVAMTPTTVPQSFMWLQGPGLLLDAANGIERVTIPEYGDWIDDYDMYGGMALRVDFEKYQQRLAELGLR
;
A
#
# COMPACT_ATOMS: atom_id res chain seq x y z
N MET A 1 -32.64 26.12 25.66
CA MET A 1 -32.92 25.09 24.62
C MET A 1 -32.78 25.74 23.25
N ASN A 2 -31.56 25.81 22.71
CA ASN A 2 -31.34 26.15 21.31
C ASN A 2 -31.24 24.83 20.53
N LYS A 3 -32.21 24.56 19.67
CA LYS A 3 -32.15 23.43 18.75
C LYS A 3 -31.06 23.71 17.72
N ASN A 4 -30.05 22.84 17.68
CA ASN A 4 -29.00 22.83 16.66
C ASN A 4 -29.62 22.68 15.27
N ASN A 5 -29.80 23.81 14.59
CA ASN A 5 -30.05 23.86 13.15
C ASN A 5 -28.70 23.71 12.41
N ASN A 6 -27.99 22.59 12.63
CA ASN A 6 -26.83 22.29 11.80
C ASN A 6 -27.30 21.68 10.49
N ILE A 7 -26.95 22.37 9.41
CA ILE A 7 -27.44 22.20 8.02
C ILE A 7 -26.88 20.92 7.37
N LEU A 8 -25.79 20.40 7.92
CA LEU A 8 -25.15 19.11 7.63
C LEU A 8 -25.26 18.22 8.88
N THR A 9 -25.29 16.89 8.72
CA THR A 9 -25.20 16.00 9.89
C THR A 9 -23.87 16.22 10.62
N HIS A 10 -23.78 15.85 11.90
CA HIS A 10 -22.54 16.02 12.67
C HIS A 10 -21.32 15.38 11.96
N HIS A 11 -21.49 14.17 11.41
CA HIS A 11 -20.44 13.50 10.65
C HIS A 11 -20.12 14.20 9.32
N GLU A 12 -21.12 14.73 8.62
CA GLU A 12 -20.90 15.50 7.39
C GLU A 12 -20.18 16.83 7.64
N GLN A 13 -20.39 17.44 8.81
CA GLN A 13 -19.66 18.63 9.23
C GLN A 13 -18.19 18.33 9.53
N LEU A 14 -17.92 17.27 10.29
CA LEU A 14 -16.55 16.82 10.56
C LEU A 14 -15.83 16.42 9.27
N ARG A 15 -16.54 15.74 8.35
CA ARG A 15 -15.98 15.36 7.05
C ARG A 15 -15.72 16.56 6.16
N LEU A 16 -16.63 17.54 6.12
CA LEU A 16 -16.41 18.80 5.39
C LEU A 16 -15.21 19.58 5.95
N ASP A 17 -15.10 19.72 7.28
CA ASP A 17 -13.98 20.39 7.95
C ASP A 17 -12.64 19.70 7.63
N TYR A 18 -12.61 18.37 7.67
CA TYR A 18 -11.45 17.57 7.25
C TYR A 18 -11.06 17.83 5.78
N LEU A 19 -12.02 17.76 4.86
CA LEU A 19 -11.74 17.94 3.43
C LEU A 19 -11.28 19.36 3.11
N GLN A 20 -11.80 20.37 3.82
CA GLN A 20 -11.39 21.76 3.65
C GLN A 20 -9.97 22.03 4.18
N LYS A 21 -9.62 21.46 5.33
CA LYS A 21 -8.24 21.57 5.88
C LYS A 21 -7.21 20.86 5.00
N ASN A 22 -7.64 19.84 4.25
CA ASN A 22 -6.78 19.02 3.40
C ASN A 22 -6.97 19.28 1.89
N ILE A 23 -7.49 20.45 1.49
CA ILE A 23 -7.91 20.73 0.11
C ILE A 23 -6.83 20.50 -0.97
N HIS A 24 -5.55 20.66 -0.60
CA HIS A 24 -4.41 20.46 -1.50
C HIS A 24 -3.96 18.99 -1.64
N TYR A 25 -4.52 18.09 -0.83
CA TYR A 25 -4.09 16.69 -0.69
C TYR A 25 -5.21 15.69 -0.99
N LEU A 26 -6.36 16.17 -1.47
CA LEU A 26 -7.51 15.33 -1.77
C LEU A 26 -7.25 14.47 -3.01
N ASN A 27 -7.57 13.19 -2.93
CA ASN A 27 -7.64 12.35 -4.13
C ASN A 27 -8.91 12.64 -4.96
N ASP A 28 -9.02 12.10 -6.17
CA ASP A 28 -10.16 12.34 -7.08
C ASP A 28 -11.53 12.00 -6.48
N LYS A 29 -11.59 11.08 -5.52
CA LYS A 29 -12.83 10.71 -4.83
C LYS A 29 -13.17 11.75 -3.76
N GLU A 30 -12.18 12.16 -2.98
CA GLU A 30 -12.33 13.15 -1.89
C GLU A 30 -12.58 14.56 -2.42
N SER A 31 -12.00 14.93 -3.56
CA SER A 31 -12.30 16.19 -4.23
C SER A 31 -13.78 16.24 -4.68
N ARG A 32 -14.32 15.15 -5.23
CA ARG A 32 -15.76 15.04 -5.56
C ARG A 32 -16.65 15.02 -4.32
N GLU A 33 -16.18 14.42 -3.23
CA GLU A 33 -16.86 14.42 -1.94
C GLU A 33 -16.95 15.83 -1.35
N LEU A 34 -15.86 16.61 -1.43
CA LEU A 34 -15.81 18.01 -1.02
C LEU A 34 -16.82 18.84 -1.83
N ASP A 35 -16.80 18.72 -3.15
CA ASP A 35 -17.74 19.42 -4.04
C ASP A 35 -19.20 19.07 -3.72
N TYR A 36 -19.48 17.79 -3.45
CA TYR A 36 -20.81 17.33 -3.08
C TYR A 36 -21.28 17.91 -1.74
N LEU A 37 -20.43 17.93 -0.71
CA LEU A 37 -20.79 18.47 0.61
C LEU A 37 -20.97 19.99 0.57
N LEU A 38 -20.15 20.70 -0.20
CA LEU A 38 -20.32 22.14 -0.45
C LEU A 38 -21.62 22.43 -1.20
N TYR A 39 -21.91 21.69 -2.27
CA TYR A 39 -23.17 21.81 -3.01
C TYR A 39 -24.39 21.51 -2.13
N LYS A 40 -24.33 20.44 -1.31
CA LYS A 40 -25.41 20.07 -0.40
C LYS A 40 -25.70 21.15 0.63
N LYS A 41 -24.66 21.77 1.17
CA LYS A 41 -24.75 22.91 2.08
C LYS A 41 -25.44 24.10 1.39
N GLU A 42 -25.01 24.42 0.18
CA GLU A 42 -25.52 25.55 -0.62
C GLU A 42 -26.98 25.37 -1.09
N LEU A 43 -27.37 24.16 -1.49
CA LEU A 43 -28.71 23.85 -1.98
C LEU A 43 -29.77 24.04 -0.89
N ARG A 44 -29.45 23.68 0.35
CA ARG A 44 -30.40 23.74 1.48
C ARG A 44 -30.37 25.07 2.23
N GLU A 45 -29.27 25.83 2.13
CA GLU A 45 -29.24 27.25 2.47
C GLU A 45 -30.21 28.05 1.59
N ARG A 46 -30.32 27.70 0.29
CA ARG A 46 -31.30 28.31 -0.63
C ARG A 46 -32.76 27.90 -0.38
N HIS A 47 -33.02 26.81 0.34
CA HIS A 47 -34.37 26.25 0.56
C HIS A 47 -34.86 26.25 2.02
N GLY A 48 -34.33 27.14 2.86
CA GLY A 48 -34.71 27.26 4.28
C GLY A 48 -36.10 27.86 4.56
N SER A 49 -37.20 27.14 4.29
CA SER A 49 -38.46 27.05 5.08
C SER A 49 -39.55 26.26 4.33
N PRO A 50 -40.40 25.43 4.99
CA PRO A 50 -41.06 24.31 4.35
C PRO A 50 -42.42 24.64 3.73
N ARG A 51 -42.70 24.06 2.56
CA ARG A 51 -44.05 23.60 2.20
C ARG A 51 -44.02 22.12 1.82
N GLN A 52 -45.03 21.43 2.33
CA GLN A 52 -45.10 19.99 2.48
C GLN A 52 -45.54 19.29 1.19
N SER A 53 -44.97 18.09 1.02
CA SER A 53 -45.58 16.86 0.50
C SER A 53 -45.43 16.48 -0.98
N LEU A 54 -44.93 15.24 -1.14
CA LEU A 54 -45.18 14.24 -2.19
C LEU A 54 -44.74 14.63 -3.62
N ARG A 55 -43.88 13.90 -4.33
CA ARG A 55 -43.91 12.46 -4.62
C ARG A 55 -42.62 12.05 -5.34
N SER A 56 -42.27 10.78 -5.25
CA SER A 56 -41.40 10.05 -6.18
C SER A 56 -41.75 10.32 -7.64
N PHE A 57 -40.78 10.72 -8.46
CA PHE A 57 -40.88 10.49 -9.91
C PHE A 57 -39.52 10.34 -10.59
N THR A 58 -39.46 9.29 -11.40
CA THR A 58 -38.46 8.87 -12.38
C THR A 58 -38.28 9.89 -13.51
N PRO A 59 -37.11 10.00 -14.15
CA PRO A 59 -36.96 10.86 -15.31
C PRO A 59 -37.43 10.13 -16.58
N THR A 60 -38.53 10.60 -17.15
CA THR A 60 -38.88 10.39 -18.56
C THR A 60 -39.06 11.77 -19.21
N ALA A 61 -38.29 11.98 -20.26
CA ALA A 61 -38.31 13.15 -21.13
C ALA A 61 -39.66 13.28 -21.86
N TYR A 62 -40.12 14.53 -22.02
CA TYR A 62 -40.85 15.00 -23.21
C TYR A 62 -40.59 16.51 -23.37
N GLU A 63 -40.43 16.88 -24.64
CA GLU A 63 -40.11 18.18 -25.25
C GLU A 63 -41.33 19.11 -25.38
N ASP A 64 -41.13 20.19 -26.15
CA ASP A 64 -42.03 21.27 -26.65
C ASP A 64 -41.95 22.59 -25.84
N ASP A 65 -41.75 23.78 -26.43
CA ASP A 65 -41.94 24.26 -27.82
C ASP A 65 -40.97 25.41 -28.13
N PHE A 66 -40.47 25.50 -29.38
CA PHE A 66 -40.86 26.53 -30.37
C PHE A 66 -40.00 26.42 -31.65
N GLU A 67 -40.67 26.17 -32.77
CA GLU A 67 -40.15 26.22 -34.15
C GLU A 67 -39.97 27.68 -34.63
N GLU A 68 -38.92 27.93 -35.45
CA GLU A 68 -39.04 28.66 -36.72
C GLU A 68 -37.78 28.48 -37.61
N ASP A 69 -37.99 27.77 -38.72
CA ASP A 69 -37.55 28.00 -40.11
C ASP A 69 -36.07 28.07 -40.60
N TYR A 70 -35.82 27.16 -41.58
CA TYR A 70 -35.12 27.27 -42.88
C TYR A 70 -33.57 27.17 -43.04
N PHE A 71 -33.17 26.13 -43.82
CA PHE A 71 -32.08 26.06 -44.85
C PHE A 71 -30.61 26.19 -44.37
N GLU A 72 -29.55 25.59 -44.93
CA GLU A 72 -29.27 24.67 -46.04
C GLU A 72 -27.85 24.07 -45.76
N GLU A 73 -27.45 23.04 -46.50
CA GLU A 73 -26.15 22.34 -46.41
C GLU A 73 -24.94 23.26 -46.63
N ASP A 74 -23.81 22.99 -45.94
CA ASP A 74 -22.50 23.03 -46.59
C ASP A 74 -21.46 22.19 -45.81
N ASP A 75 -20.73 21.40 -46.59
CA ASP A 75 -19.56 20.63 -46.23
C ASP A 75 -18.41 21.53 -45.72
N GLU A 76 -17.60 21.01 -44.79
CA GLU A 76 -16.13 20.96 -44.88
C GLU A 76 -15.46 20.87 -43.49
N GLN A 77 -14.39 20.08 -43.46
CA GLN A 77 -13.28 20.04 -42.49
C GLN A 77 -13.26 18.93 -41.42
N GLU A 78 -12.58 17.85 -41.84
CA GLU A 78 -11.39 17.26 -41.19
C GLU A 78 -11.57 16.31 -39.99
N GLU A 79 -11.86 15.06 -40.35
CA GLU A 79 -11.14 13.85 -39.92
C GLU A 79 -9.76 14.10 -39.30
N LEU A 80 -9.48 13.56 -38.10
CA LEU A 80 -8.20 12.91 -37.77
C LEU A 80 -8.33 11.95 -36.56
N LEU A 81 -8.87 10.74 -36.77
CA LEU A 81 -8.55 9.57 -35.93
C LEU A 81 -8.15 8.38 -36.81
N PRO A 82 -7.01 7.72 -36.57
CA PRO A 82 -6.49 6.67 -37.45
C PRO A 82 -7.18 5.32 -37.22
N ARG A 83 -7.55 4.63 -38.30
CA ARG A 83 -7.89 3.19 -38.30
C ARG A 83 -7.04 2.39 -39.28
N TYR A 84 -6.62 1.22 -38.82
CA TYR A 84 -5.73 0.26 -39.49
C TYR A 84 -6.36 -0.41 -40.73
N PRO A 85 -5.56 -0.83 -41.73
CA PRO A 85 -6.07 -1.45 -42.95
C PRO A 85 -6.17 -2.98 -42.85
N GLU A 86 -7.30 -3.53 -43.32
CA GLU A 86 -7.40 -4.92 -43.76
C GLU A 86 -7.78 -5.05 -45.25
N ARG A 87 -7.11 -6.04 -45.85
CA ARG A 87 -7.19 -6.61 -47.20
C ARG A 87 -8.57 -6.61 -47.89
N LYS A 88 -8.56 -6.36 -49.20
CA LYS A 88 -9.55 -6.93 -50.13
C LYS A 88 -8.93 -7.69 -51.31
N SER A 89 -9.62 -8.78 -51.62
CA SER A 89 -9.40 -9.72 -52.70
C SER A 89 -9.97 -9.22 -54.04
N ARG A 90 -9.25 -9.55 -55.12
CA ARG A 90 -9.73 -10.19 -56.37
C ARG A 90 -11.01 -9.64 -57.02
N LYS A 91 -10.84 -9.02 -58.21
CA LYS A 91 -11.81 -9.10 -59.32
C LYS A 91 -11.09 -9.23 -60.66
N THR A 92 -11.85 -9.78 -61.61
CA THR A 92 -11.43 -10.47 -62.83
C THR A 92 -12.07 -9.78 -64.04
N ARG A 93 -11.34 -9.76 -65.16
CA ARG A 93 -11.77 -9.74 -66.59
C ARG A 93 -12.41 -8.47 -67.21
N GLN A 94 -11.74 -8.01 -68.27
CA GLN A 94 -12.19 -7.79 -69.68
C GLN A 94 -11.02 -7.08 -70.41
N ALA A 95 -10.78 -7.08 -71.72
CA ALA A 95 -10.95 -7.98 -72.87
C ALA A 95 -9.90 -7.52 -73.93
N LYS A 96 -9.49 -8.40 -74.86
CA LYS A 96 -8.49 -8.17 -75.95
C LYS A 96 -9.07 -7.35 -77.13
N PRO A 97 -8.24 -6.67 -77.97
CA PRO A 97 -7.50 -7.25 -79.13
C PRO A 97 -6.12 -6.57 -79.36
N GLN A 98 -5.20 -6.87 -80.30
CA GLN A 98 -4.96 -7.85 -81.37
C GLN A 98 -3.42 -7.91 -81.57
N ARG A 99 -2.92 -8.93 -82.28
CA ARG A 99 -1.50 -9.31 -82.50
C ARG A 99 -0.64 -8.24 -83.20
N PHE A 100 0.62 -8.12 -82.76
CA PHE A 100 1.80 -8.10 -83.63
C PHE A 100 2.90 -8.97 -83.00
N GLN A 101 3.46 -9.90 -83.78
CA GLN A 101 4.61 -10.73 -83.41
C GLN A 101 5.90 -10.00 -83.80
N SER A 102 6.86 -9.94 -82.88
CA SER A 102 8.24 -9.52 -83.13
C SER A 102 9.16 -10.33 -82.21
N PRO A 103 10.43 -10.54 -82.58
CA PRO A 103 11.12 -11.80 -82.34
C PRO A 103 11.52 -12.05 -80.88
N ARG A 104 11.50 -13.34 -80.56
CA ARG A 104 11.99 -14.01 -79.34
C ARG A 104 13.32 -13.42 -78.86
N ILE A 105 13.26 -12.65 -77.78
CA ILE A 105 14.39 -12.47 -76.86
C ILE A 105 14.02 -13.27 -75.62
N GLU A 106 14.73 -14.37 -75.37
CA GLU A 106 14.59 -15.16 -74.16
C GLU A 106 14.94 -14.28 -72.94
N PRO A 107 14.01 -13.98 -72.02
CA PRO A 107 14.40 -13.47 -70.74
C PRO A 107 14.99 -14.65 -69.96
N LYS A 108 16.31 -14.62 -69.76
CA LYS A 108 17.03 -15.53 -68.86
C LYS A 108 16.18 -15.78 -67.61
N ALA A 109 15.92 -17.05 -67.33
CA ALA A 109 15.23 -17.50 -66.13
C ALA A 109 15.83 -16.80 -64.90
N LYS A 110 15.03 -15.98 -64.22
CA LYS A 110 15.38 -15.51 -62.88
C LYS A 110 15.35 -16.73 -61.96
N VAL A 111 16.54 -17.25 -61.67
CA VAL A 111 16.76 -18.27 -60.64
C VAL A 111 16.09 -17.76 -59.35
N PRO A 112 15.18 -18.54 -58.72
CA PRO A 112 14.61 -18.15 -57.45
C PRO A 112 15.74 -18.10 -56.42
N LYS A 113 16.08 -16.90 -55.93
CA LYS A 113 17.02 -16.79 -54.81
C LYS A 113 16.43 -17.56 -53.62
N PRO A 114 17.13 -18.55 -53.05
CA PRO A 114 16.61 -19.30 -51.91
C PRO A 114 16.35 -18.32 -50.77
N LYS A 115 15.14 -18.34 -50.20
CA LYS A 115 14.85 -17.63 -48.95
C LYS A 115 15.82 -18.19 -47.91
N LYS A 116 16.85 -17.42 -47.55
CA LYS A 116 17.80 -17.81 -46.50
C LYS A 116 16.98 -18.12 -45.25
N ALA A 117 16.99 -19.38 -44.82
CA ALA A 117 16.41 -19.79 -43.56
C ALA A 117 17.11 -18.96 -42.47
N ARG A 118 16.39 -18.05 -41.82
CA ARG A 118 16.90 -17.32 -40.64
C ARG A 118 17.37 -18.38 -39.65
N LYS A 119 18.67 -18.45 -39.37
CA LYS A 119 19.28 -19.41 -38.44
C LYS A 119 18.71 -19.16 -37.03
N LYS A 120 17.57 -19.79 -36.71
CA LYS A 120 16.92 -19.74 -35.39
C LYS A 120 17.79 -20.28 -34.24
N GLY A 121 18.95 -20.88 -34.54
CA GLY A 121 19.87 -21.45 -33.54
C GLY A 121 20.71 -20.42 -32.77
N GLY A 122 21.03 -19.25 -33.35
CA GLY A 122 21.81 -18.21 -32.65
C GLY A 122 21.04 -17.56 -31.51
N PHE A 123 19.75 -17.28 -31.73
CA PHE A 123 18.88 -16.68 -30.72
C PHE A 123 18.59 -17.63 -29.55
N LYS A 124 18.43 -18.94 -29.81
CA LYS A 124 18.28 -19.94 -28.74
C LYS A 124 19.54 -20.06 -27.87
N ARG A 125 20.73 -19.98 -28.48
CA ARG A 125 22.00 -19.97 -27.73
C ARG A 125 22.15 -18.68 -26.92
N PHE A 126 21.81 -17.54 -27.49
CA PHE A 126 21.79 -16.26 -26.77
C PHE A 126 20.84 -16.28 -25.57
N ILE A 127 19.60 -16.76 -25.74
CA ILE A 127 18.66 -16.96 -24.62
C ILE A 127 19.25 -17.91 -23.58
N GLY A 128 19.86 -19.01 -24.01
CA GLY A 128 20.54 -19.94 -23.09
C GLY A 128 21.64 -19.28 -22.28
N PHE A 129 22.47 -18.43 -22.89
CA PHE A 129 23.50 -17.66 -22.20
C PHE A 129 22.91 -16.62 -21.23
N VAL A 130 21.83 -15.94 -21.60
CA VAL A 130 21.14 -14.97 -20.73
C VAL A 130 20.52 -15.69 -19.52
N LEU A 131 19.84 -16.82 -19.73
CA LEU A 131 19.28 -17.63 -18.65
C LEU A 131 20.37 -18.17 -17.72
N LEU A 132 21.51 -18.60 -18.27
CA LEU A 132 22.66 -19.03 -17.48
C LEU A 132 23.24 -17.88 -16.64
N ALA A 133 23.38 -16.68 -17.23
CA ALA A 133 23.86 -15.50 -16.50
C ALA A 133 22.90 -15.13 -15.37
N ILE A 134 21.59 -15.14 -15.61
CA ILE A 134 20.57 -14.91 -14.57
C ILE A 134 20.66 -15.98 -13.47
N ALA A 135 20.81 -17.26 -13.84
CA ALA A 135 20.97 -18.34 -12.87
C ALA A 135 22.22 -18.15 -12.00
N LEU A 136 23.35 -17.73 -12.57
CA LEU A 136 24.57 -17.42 -11.82
C LEU A 136 24.37 -16.24 -10.86
N VAL A 137 23.64 -15.20 -11.28
CA VAL A 137 23.28 -14.06 -10.42
C VAL A 137 22.42 -14.53 -9.25
N ILE A 138 21.40 -15.34 -9.48
CA ILE A 138 20.53 -15.90 -8.43
C ILE A 138 21.33 -16.76 -7.45
N VAL A 139 22.25 -17.60 -7.95
CA VAL A 139 23.13 -18.41 -7.10
C VAL A 139 24.05 -17.53 -6.25
N ALA A 140 24.63 -16.47 -6.82
CA ALA A 140 25.46 -15.51 -6.09
C ALA A 140 24.65 -14.76 -5.01
N MET A 141 23.41 -14.34 -5.32
CA MET A 141 22.49 -13.75 -4.34
C MET A 141 22.19 -14.71 -3.20
N GLY A 142 21.84 -15.96 -3.53
CA GLY A 142 21.58 -16.99 -2.53
C GLY A 142 22.79 -17.22 -1.64
N TYR A 143 24.00 -17.31 -2.22
CA TYR A 143 25.24 -17.44 -1.46
C TYR A 143 25.47 -16.26 -0.49
N ASN A 144 25.34 -15.03 -0.97
CA ASN A 144 25.50 -13.83 -0.14
C ASN A 144 24.44 -13.76 0.97
N PHE A 145 23.20 -14.11 0.67
CA PHE A 145 22.12 -14.19 1.65
C PHE A 145 22.42 -15.22 2.75
N PHE A 146 22.82 -16.44 2.39
CA PHE A 146 23.20 -17.47 3.37
C PHE A 146 24.42 -17.06 4.18
N LYS A 147 25.40 -16.39 3.56
CA LYS A 147 26.55 -15.80 4.26
C LYS A 147 26.10 -14.77 5.30
N GLY A 148 25.17 -13.88 4.93
CA GLY A 148 24.58 -12.90 5.84
C GLY A 148 23.86 -13.57 7.01
N MET A 149 23.00 -14.54 6.73
CA MET A 149 22.29 -15.30 7.74
C MET A 149 23.21 -16.04 8.73
N ASN A 150 24.36 -16.53 8.25
CA ASN A 150 25.31 -17.28 9.07
C ASN A 150 26.32 -16.37 9.77
N SER A 151 26.37 -15.08 9.44
CA SER A 151 27.20 -14.10 10.12
C SER A 151 26.61 -13.63 11.45
N VAL A 152 25.32 -13.87 11.68
CA VAL A 152 24.63 -13.58 12.93
C VAL A 152 24.82 -14.78 13.87
N SER A 153 25.64 -14.60 14.90
CA SER A 153 26.00 -15.66 15.85
C SER A 153 24.85 -16.06 16.77
N GLU A 154 24.06 -15.09 17.24
CA GLU A 154 22.90 -15.31 18.10
C GLU A 154 21.64 -14.91 17.34
N LYS A 155 20.85 -15.91 16.93
CA LYS A 155 19.59 -15.70 16.22
C LYS A 155 18.47 -15.71 17.24
N PRO A 156 17.63 -14.67 17.32
CA PRO A 156 16.47 -14.73 18.18
C PRO A 156 15.54 -15.84 17.69
N VAL A 157 14.98 -16.57 18.65
CA VAL A 157 14.08 -17.69 18.37
C VAL A 157 12.67 -17.14 18.18
N ALA A 158 12.01 -17.56 17.11
CA ALA A 158 10.59 -17.27 16.95
C ALA A 158 9.77 -17.98 18.04
N GLU A 159 8.84 -17.27 18.66
CA GLU A 159 7.87 -17.85 19.60
C GLU A 159 6.94 -18.85 18.90
N VAL A 160 6.28 -19.67 19.71
CA VAL A 160 5.28 -20.62 19.22
C VAL A 160 4.07 -19.85 18.71
N PHE A 161 3.82 -19.94 17.40
CA PHE A 161 2.73 -19.25 16.74
C PHE A 161 1.83 -20.25 16.01
N ASN A 162 0.55 -20.32 16.39
CA ASN A 162 -0.41 -21.25 15.82
C ASN A 162 -1.11 -20.61 14.62
N GLY A 163 -0.32 -20.39 13.56
CA GLY A 163 -0.78 -19.75 12.34
C GLY A 163 -1.95 -20.49 11.69
N VAL A 164 -2.95 -19.73 11.21
CA VAL A 164 -4.14 -20.24 10.52
C VAL A 164 -4.17 -19.71 9.09
N ASP A 165 -4.47 -20.59 8.13
CA ASP A 165 -4.65 -20.21 6.74
C ASP A 165 -5.92 -19.37 6.54
N THR A 166 -5.81 -18.35 5.70
CA THR A 166 -6.91 -17.47 5.31
C THR A 166 -7.52 -17.92 3.98
N SER A 167 -8.80 -17.62 3.76
CA SER A 167 -9.52 -18.00 2.54
C SER A 167 -8.99 -17.26 1.29
N ASN A 168 -8.59 -16.00 1.44
CA ASN A 168 -8.12 -15.14 0.36
C ASN A 168 -6.73 -14.55 0.67
N GLY A 169 -5.69 -15.21 0.17
CA GLY A 169 -4.31 -14.78 0.34
C GLY A 169 -3.67 -15.32 1.61
N THR A 170 -2.70 -14.59 2.14
CA THR A 170 -1.94 -14.92 3.33
C THR A 170 -1.78 -13.68 4.18
N ASN A 171 -2.29 -13.72 5.40
CA ASN A 171 -2.12 -12.66 6.40
C ASN A 171 -0.83 -12.88 7.21
N ILE A 172 0.02 -11.86 7.25
CA ILE A 172 1.27 -11.82 8.01
C ILE A 172 1.17 -10.69 9.03
N LEU A 173 1.24 -11.03 10.32
CA LEU A 173 1.29 -10.07 11.41
C LEU A 173 2.70 -9.46 11.53
N ILE A 174 2.79 -8.14 11.52
CA ILE A 174 4.02 -7.38 11.71
C ILE A 174 3.90 -6.66 13.05
N LEU A 175 4.79 -7.02 13.98
CA LEU A 175 4.88 -6.40 15.29
C LEU A 175 6.15 -5.55 15.37
N GLY A 176 6.02 -4.31 15.80
CA GLY A 176 7.17 -3.44 16.05
C GLY A 176 7.35 -3.22 17.54
N THR A 177 8.55 -3.51 18.04
CA THR A 177 8.91 -3.37 19.45
C THR A 177 9.93 -2.26 19.64
N ASP A 178 9.82 -1.53 20.75
CA ASP A 178 10.81 -0.51 21.16
C ASP A 178 11.95 -1.08 22.02
N GLY A 179 11.88 -2.37 22.34
CA GLY A 179 12.85 -3.07 23.17
C GLY A 179 14.23 -3.04 22.55
N ARG A 180 15.21 -2.52 23.30
CA ARG A 180 16.60 -2.47 22.84
C ARG A 180 17.17 -3.87 22.80
N VAL A 181 18.12 -4.11 21.89
CA VAL A 181 18.91 -5.36 21.86
C VAL A 181 19.52 -5.61 23.26
N GLY A 182 19.02 -6.62 23.97
CA GLY A 182 19.47 -6.99 25.31
C GLY A 182 18.56 -6.60 26.49
N GLU A 183 17.43 -5.93 26.26
CA GLU A 183 16.40 -5.74 27.29
C GLU A 183 15.52 -6.99 27.41
N SER A 184 15.21 -7.40 28.64
CA SER A 184 14.37 -8.57 28.90
C SER A 184 12.96 -8.34 28.38
N SER A 185 12.41 -9.32 27.66
CA SER A 185 11.15 -9.23 26.92
C SER A 185 9.89 -8.89 27.74
N GLY A 186 9.97 -8.95 29.08
CA GLY A 186 8.88 -8.65 30.00
C GLY A 186 8.47 -7.17 30.11
N GLU A 187 9.29 -6.22 29.64
CA GLU A 187 8.97 -4.77 29.65
C GLU A 187 8.66 -4.24 28.24
N THR A 188 8.82 -5.07 27.20
CA THR A 188 8.74 -4.63 25.82
C THR A 188 7.28 -4.53 25.36
N ARG A 189 6.87 -3.33 24.93
CA ARG A 189 5.54 -3.10 24.36
C ARG A 189 5.61 -3.10 22.85
N THR A 190 4.58 -3.64 22.20
CA THR A 190 4.40 -3.49 20.75
C THR A 190 3.62 -2.21 20.51
N ASP A 191 4.30 -1.25 19.92
CA ASP A 191 3.70 0.03 19.51
C ASP A 191 3.19 0.01 18.07
N THR A 192 3.50 -1.06 17.33
CA THR A 192 3.12 -1.23 15.93
C THR A 192 2.49 -2.59 15.75
N ILE A 193 1.21 -2.62 15.38
CA ILE A 193 0.46 -3.85 15.10
C ILE A 193 -0.12 -3.71 13.70
N MET A 194 0.48 -4.41 12.73
CA MET A 194 0.04 -4.35 11.33
C MET A 194 -0.21 -5.75 10.78
N VAL A 195 -1.18 -5.90 9.91
CA VAL A 195 -1.44 -7.13 9.16
C VAL A 195 -1.25 -6.84 7.69
N LEU A 196 -0.31 -7.58 7.09
CA LEU A 196 0.00 -7.57 5.68
C LEU A 196 -0.73 -8.73 5.01
N ASN A 197 -1.67 -8.44 4.11
CA ASN A 197 -2.33 -9.44 3.27
C ASN A 197 -1.68 -9.46 1.89
N VAL A 198 -1.27 -10.65 1.47
CA VAL A 198 -0.54 -10.91 0.22
C VAL A 198 -1.03 -12.16 -0.49
N ASN A 199 -0.68 -12.35 -1.77
CA ASN A 199 -1.10 -13.51 -2.59
C ASN A 199 -2.63 -13.67 -2.67
N ASN A 200 -3.37 -12.58 -2.56
CA ASN A 200 -4.82 -12.57 -2.71
C ASN A 200 -5.23 -12.65 -4.19
N THR A 201 -6.51 -12.91 -4.42
CA THR A 201 -7.07 -13.09 -5.77
C THR A 201 -6.97 -11.85 -6.65
N ASP A 202 -6.88 -10.64 -6.08
CA ASP A 202 -6.73 -9.37 -6.79
C ASP A 202 -5.26 -8.94 -6.99
N ASN A 203 -4.27 -9.73 -6.53
CA ASN A 203 -2.83 -9.44 -6.58
C ASN A 203 -2.48 -8.03 -6.08
N LYS A 204 -3.16 -7.59 -5.02
CA LYS A 204 -2.89 -6.31 -4.36
C LYS A 204 -2.28 -6.56 -3.00
N VAL A 205 -1.25 -5.80 -2.66
CA VAL A 205 -0.74 -5.82 -1.29
C VAL A 205 -1.63 -4.92 -0.43
N LYS A 206 -2.19 -5.47 0.64
CA LYS A 206 -3.05 -4.73 1.58
C LYS A 206 -2.38 -4.69 2.94
N LEU A 207 -2.28 -3.49 3.51
CA LEU A 207 -1.66 -3.25 4.80
C LEU A 207 -2.68 -2.63 5.73
N VAL A 208 -3.06 -3.36 6.77
CA VAL A 208 -4.01 -2.89 7.78
C VAL A 208 -3.28 -2.69 9.09
N SER A 209 -3.28 -1.47 9.62
CA SER A 209 -2.70 -1.18 10.93
C SER A 209 -3.78 -1.05 11.98
N PHE A 210 -3.55 -1.67 13.13
CA PHE A 210 -4.40 -1.57 14.30
C PHE A 210 -3.73 -0.62 15.29
N MET A 211 -4.46 0.42 15.71
CA MET A 211 -3.97 1.33 16.73
C MET A 211 -3.81 0.58 18.05
N ARG A 212 -2.66 0.78 18.71
CA ARG A 212 -2.28 0.05 19.92
C ARG A 212 -3.26 0.25 21.10
N ASP A 213 -3.91 1.41 21.15
CA ASP A 213 -4.82 1.82 22.22
C ASP A 213 -6.28 1.42 21.94
N THR A 214 -6.54 0.67 20.86
CA THR A 214 -7.87 0.09 20.59
C THR A 214 -8.28 -0.82 21.75
N LEU A 215 -9.46 -0.58 22.31
CA LEU A 215 -10.03 -1.38 23.38
C LEU A 215 -10.56 -2.70 22.81
N VAL A 216 -10.06 -3.83 23.30
CA VAL A 216 -10.35 -5.19 22.85
C VAL A 216 -10.67 -6.10 24.01
N ASP A 217 -11.46 -7.14 23.75
CA ASP A 217 -11.72 -8.21 24.71
C ASP A 217 -10.54 -9.20 24.74
N ILE A 218 -9.98 -9.39 25.93
CA ILE A 218 -8.99 -10.43 26.23
C ILE A 218 -9.52 -11.19 27.45
N GLU A 219 -9.92 -12.45 27.23
CA GLU A 219 -10.47 -13.34 28.26
C GLU A 219 -11.67 -12.75 29.04
N GLY A 220 -12.54 -11.97 28.37
CA GLY A 220 -13.72 -11.37 28.98
C GLY A 220 -13.47 -10.02 29.69
N TYR A 221 -12.27 -9.45 29.57
CA TYR A 221 -11.91 -8.14 30.11
C TYR A 221 -11.47 -7.20 28.99
N GLU A 222 -11.79 -5.91 29.15
CA GLU A 222 -11.45 -4.88 28.18
C GLU A 222 -10.05 -4.29 28.45
N TYR A 223 -9.12 -4.58 27.55
CA TYR A 223 -7.76 -4.06 27.57
C TYR A 223 -7.41 -3.32 26.28
N LYS A 224 -6.36 -2.51 26.33
CA LYS A 224 -5.74 -2.00 25.11
C LYS A 224 -5.12 -3.14 24.30
N LEU A 225 -5.16 -3.03 22.97
CA LEU A 225 -4.65 -4.06 22.08
C LEU A 225 -3.16 -4.38 22.29
N ASN A 226 -2.31 -3.39 22.56
CA ASN A 226 -0.89 -3.68 22.87
C ASN A 226 -0.67 -4.48 24.15
N THR A 227 -1.61 -4.45 25.08
CA THR A 227 -1.55 -5.23 26.32
C THR A 227 -1.59 -6.73 26.03
N ALA A 228 -2.23 -7.15 24.93
CA ALA A 228 -2.27 -8.55 24.51
C ALA A 228 -0.87 -9.17 24.40
N TYR A 229 0.07 -8.43 23.80
CA TYR A 229 1.45 -8.89 23.68
C TYR A 229 2.15 -9.00 25.03
N THR A 230 1.99 -7.99 25.90
CA THR A 230 2.61 -8.03 27.23
C THR A 230 2.06 -9.17 28.10
N LEU A 231 0.77 -9.50 27.96
CA LEU A 231 0.15 -10.64 28.65
C LEU A 231 0.68 -11.96 28.09
N GLY A 232 0.76 -12.11 26.76
CA GLY A 232 1.34 -13.29 26.13
C GLY A 232 2.82 -13.48 26.47
N GLU A 233 3.59 -12.41 26.59
CA GLU A 233 4.99 -12.49 27.02
C GLU A 233 5.13 -13.02 28.46
N GLN A 234 4.22 -12.61 29.36
CA GLN A 234 4.17 -13.12 30.72
C GLN A 234 3.70 -14.59 30.78
N ASP A 235 2.89 -15.03 29.81
CA ASP A 235 2.43 -16.41 29.67
C ASP A 235 3.29 -17.21 28.67
N ASN A 236 4.50 -17.58 29.10
CA ASN A 236 5.44 -18.43 28.35
C ASN A 236 5.99 -17.82 27.04
N GLN A 237 6.20 -16.50 26.98
CA GLN A 237 6.81 -15.82 25.82
C GLN A 237 6.02 -16.04 24.52
N GLN A 238 4.70 -15.87 24.60
CA GLN A 238 3.74 -16.04 23.51
C GLN A 238 3.06 -14.72 23.13
N GLY A 239 3.81 -13.62 23.12
CA GLY A 239 3.27 -12.29 22.87
C GLY A 239 2.58 -12.16 21.51
N ALA A 240 3.22 -12.59 20.42
CA ALA A 240 2.64 -12.51 19.08
C ALA A 240 1.45 -13.47 18.90
N GLU A 241 1.51 -14.67 19.49
CA GLU A 241 0.40 -15.62 19.51
C GLU A 241 -0.82 -15.06 20.25
N GLU A 242 -0.62 -14.33 21.34
CA GLU A 242 -1.73 -13.70 22.05
C GLU A 242 -2.35 -12.56 21.23
N VAL A 243 -1.53 -11.71 20.59
CA VAL A 243 -2.03 -10.71 19.62
C VAL A 243 -2.81 -11.39 18.50
N ARG A 244 -2.35 -12.54 17.99
CA ARG A 244 -3.06 -13.32 16.97
C ARG A 244 -4.46 -13.74 17.43
N LYS A 245 -4.58 -14.29 18.65
CA LYS A 245 -5.87 -14.70 19.23
C LYS A 245 -6.79 -13.51 19.43
N VAL A 246 -6.29 -12.40 19.96
CA VAL A 246 -7.07 -11.18 20.19
C VAL A 246 -7.58 -10.60 18.88
N LEU A 247 -6.74 -10.54 17.84
CA LEU A 247 -7.17 -10.11 16.51
C LEU A 247 -8.22 -11.07 15.91
N LYS A 248 -8.09 -12.38 16.11
CA LYS A 248 -9.11 -13.35 15.69
C LYS A 248 -10.43 -13.16 16.46
N ASN A 249 -10.39 -13.01 17.77
CA ASN A 249 -11.60 -12.93 18.59
C ASN A 249 -12.37 -11.62 18.38
N ASN A 250 -11.67 -10.50 18.18
CA ASN A 250 -12.29 -9.18 18.09
C ASN A 250 -12.57 -8.76 16.63
N PHE A 251 -11.69 -9.11 15.69
CA PHE A 251 -11.78 -8.68 14.29
C PHE A 251 -12.04 -9.82 13.30
N ASP A 252 -12.11 -11.07 13.78
CA ASP A 252 -12.34 -12.28 12.99
C ASP A 252 -11.34 -12.47 11.83
N ILE A 253 -10.08 -12.08 12.04
CA ILE A 253 -9.01 -12.30 11.06
C ILE A 253 -8.16 -13.51 11.42
N ASP A 254 -7.99 -14.41 10.45
CA ASP A 254 -7.02 -15.49 10.56
C ASP A 254 -5.64 -14.99 10.11
N ILE A 255 -4.59 -15.40 10.82
CA ILE A 255 -3.23 -14.92 10.59
C ILE A 255 -2.31 -16.12 10.54
N LYS A 256 -1.55 -16.24 9.46
CA LYS A 256 -0.73 -17.43 9.17
C LYS A 256 0.69 -17.31 9.69
N TYR A 257 1.29 -16.14 9.54
CA TYR A 257 2.67 -15.90 9.92
C TYR A 257 2.78 -14.62 10.73
N TYR A 258 3.88 -14.46 11.44
CA TYR A 258 4.25 -13.20 12.04
C TYR A 258 5.73 -12.86 11.78
N ALA A 259 6.07 -11.59 11.87
CA ALA A 259 7.43 -11.07 11.87
C ALA A 259 7.54 -9.95 12.90
N MET A 260 8.59 -9.99 13.71
CA MET A 260 8.87 -8.98 14.73
C MET A 260 10.02 -8.08 14.27
N VAL A 261 9.79 -6.78 14.24
CA VAL A 261 10.71 -5.77 13.76
C VAL A 261 11.17 -4.91 14.93
N ASP A 262 12.45 -5.05 15.28
CA ASP A 262 13.13 -4.15 16.20
C ASP A 262 13.57 -2.86 15.46
N PHE A 263 13.45 -1.73 16.14
CA PHE A 263 13.85 -0.41 15.68
C PHE A 263 15.34 -0.31 15.29
N ALA A 264 16.26 -0.88 16.09
CA ALA A 264 17.69 -0.83 15.78
C ALA A 264 18.02 -1.65 14.53
N THR A 265 17.41 -2.84 14.45
CA THR A 265 17.49 -3.71 13.27
C THR A 265 16.90 -3.03 12.04
N PHE A 266 15.77 -2.34 12.17
CA PHE A 266 15.12 -1.61 11.08
C PHE A 266 16.03 -0.52 10.50
N ALA A 267 16.58 0.38 11.32
CA ALA A 267 17.43 1.47 10.83
C ALA A 267 18.66 0.92 10.07
N THR A 268 19.36 -0.04 10.66
CA THR A 268 20.55 -0.68 10.07
C THR A 268 20.22 -1.38 8.74
N THR A 269 19.04 -2.00 8.66
CA THR A 269 18.54 -2.64 7.43
C THR A 269 18.40 -1.61 6.32
N ILE A 270 17.74 -0.50 6.62
CA ILE A 270 17.44 0.55 5.63
C ILE A 270 18.72 1.15 5.10
N ASP A 271 19.68 1.49 5.95
CA ASP A 271 20.97 2.06 5.51
C ASP A 271 21.75 1.10 4.60
N THR A 272 21.59 -0.21 4.81
CA THR A 272 22.27 -1.20 3.99
C THR A 272 21.56 -1.48 2.66
N LEU A 273 20.23 -1.53 2.65
CA LEU A 273 19.43 -1.76 1.43
C LEU A 273 19.30 -0.51 0.57
N PHE A 274 19.33 0.66 1.22
CA PHE A 274 19.13 1.98 0.65
C PHE A 274 20.23 2.92 1.17
N PRO A 275 21.49 2.76 0.73
CA PRO A 275 22.59 3.61 1.18
C PRO A 275 22.42 5.10 0.82
N GLU A 276 21.56 5.40 -0.16
CA GLU A 276 21.16 6.77 -0.53
C GLU A 276 19.89 7.25 0.19
N GLY A 277 19.37 6.46 1.13
CA GLY A 277 18.09 6.66 1.80
C GLY A 277 16.88 6.18 0.99
N VAL A 278 15.74 6.15 1.67
CA VAL A 278 14.41 5.86 1.12
C VAL A 278 13.72 7.19 0.80
N THR A 279 13.17 7.31 -0.40
CA THR A 279 12.36 8.47 -0.78
C THR A 279 11.03 8.45 -0.03
N ILE A 280 10.76 9.47 0.78
CA ILE A 280 9.51 9.63 1.51
C ILE A 280 8.93 10.99 1.16
N ASP A 281 7.66 11.00 0.79
CA ASP A 281 6.86 12.23 0.78
C ASP A 281 6.34 12.44 2.20
N ALA A 282 7.09 13.18 3.00
CA ALA A 282 6.84 13.31 4.43
C ALA A 282 5.63 14.21 4.68
N GLN A 283 4.65 13.69 5.40
CA GLN A 283 3.42 14.39 5.73
C GLN A 283 3.27 14.50 7.24
N PHE A 284 3.04 15.72 7.70
CA PHE A 284 2.73 16.03 9.09
C PHE A 284 1.38 16.74 9.12
N SER A 285 0.60 16.50 10.17
CA SER A 285 -0.61 17.28 10.41
C SER A 285 -0.25 18.69 10.89
N THR A 286 -1.25 19.44 11.34
CA THR A 286 -1.03 20.69 12.05
C THR A 286 -0.37 20.45 13.41
N ILE A 287 0.33 21.47 13.92
CA ILE A 287 0.82 21.52 15.29
C ILE A 287 0.15 22.70 15.97
N ASN A 288 -0.65 22.45 17.00
CA ASN A 288 -1.47 23.47 17.66
C ASN A 288 -2.41 24.21 16.67
N GLY A 289 -2.90 23.52 15.65
CA GLY A 289 -3.77 24.07 14.61
C GLY A 289 -3.05 24.85 13.49
N GLU A 290 -1.73 24.97 13.54
CA GLU A 290 -0.94 25.65 12.51
C GLU A 290 -0.28 24.66 11.55
N VAL A 291 -0.33 24.96 10.25
CA VAL A 291 0.37 24.16 9.23
C VAL A 291 1.86 24.42 9.34
N VAL A 292 2.64 23.36 9.37
CA VAL A 292 4.10 23.42 9.48
C VAL A 292 4.76 23.04 8.16
N SER A 293 5.89 23.67 7.84
CA SER A 293 6.74 23.26 6.72
C SER A 293 7.83 22.26 7.13
N SER A 294 8.08 22.14 8.43
CA SER A 294 9.08 21.24 9.01
C SER A 294 8.78 20.96 10.48
N VAL A 295 9.27 19.84 10.98
CA VAL A 295 9.08 19.38 12.35
C VAL A 295 10.41 19.02 12.99
N GLU A 296 10.60 19.38 14.26
CA GLU A 296 11.70 18.86 15.07
C GLU A 296 11.30 17.55 15.74
N VAL A 297 12.00 16.49 15.37
CA VAL A 297 11.79 15.13 15.88
C VAL A 297 12.89 14.79 16.88
N PRO A 298 12.56 14.28 18.08
CA PRO A 298 13.57 13.86 19.05
C PRO A 298 14.48 12.77 18.51
N ASN A 299 15.77 12.85 18.85
CA ASN A 299 16.79 11.89 18.48
C ASN A 299 17.19 11.00 19.68
N ASP A 300 16.17 10.43 20.31
CA ASP A 300 16.25 9.73 21.60
C ASP A 300 16.85 8.32 21.52
N LEU A 301 16.99 7.76 20.31
CA LEU A 301 17.55 6.44 20.09
C LEU A 301 19.08 6.38 20.20
N GLN A 302 19.76 7.53 20.19
CA GLN A 302 21.22 7.64 20.32
C GLN A 302 22.00 6.68 19.40
N LEU A 303 21.48 6.43 18.19
CA LEU A 303 22.12 5.55 17.19
C LEU A 303 23.48 6.07 16.71
N GLU A 304 23.82 7.32 17.02
CA GLU A 304 25.10 7.94 16.71
C GLU A 304 25.63 8.71 17.93
N GLU A 305 26.93 8.60 18.16
CA GLU A 305 27.63 9.32 19.23
C GLU A 305 27.63 10.83 18.93
N ASN A 306 27.20 11.65 19.89
CA ASN A 306 27.12 13.13 19.78
C ASN A 306 26.11 13.67 18.74
N ALA A 307 25.09 12.89 18.38
CA ALA A 307 24.03 13.41 17.52
C ALA A 307 23.26 14.56 18.21
N PRO A 308 22.75 15.56 17.44
CA PRO A 308 21.89 16.58 18.02
C PRO A 308 20.65 15.94 18.63
N ALA A 309 20.17 16.52 19.73
CA ALA A 309 19.01 16.02 20.48
C ALA A 309 17.72 16.01 19.64
N TYR A 310 17.66 16.83 18.59
CA TYR A 310 16.55 16.91 17.65
C TYR A 310 17.07 16.87 16.22
N GLN A 311 16.24 16.33 15.34
CA GLN A 311 16.42 16.29 13.90
C GLN A 311 15.26 17.02 13.23
N THR A 312 15.54 17.91 12.29
CA THR A 312 14.51 18.57 11.50
C THR A 312 14.13 17.72 10.30
N ILE A 313 12.84 17.41 10.16
CA ILE A 313 12.28 16.74 8.97
C ILE A 313 11.38 17.74 8.23
N GLN A 314 11.60 17.92 6.93
CA GLN A 314 10.79 18.84 6.11
C GLN A 314 9.47 18.16 5.69
N VAL A 315 8.42 18.93 5.41
CA VAL A 315 7.24 18.41 4.70
C VAL A 315 7.58 18.26 3.22
N GLY A 316 7.13 17.17 2.60
CA GLY A 316 7.32 16.87 1.19
C GLY A 316 8.36 15.79 0.91
N VAL A 317 8.66 15.60 -0.37
CA VAL A 317 9.57 14.57 -0.88
C VAL A 317 11.01 14.83 -0.43
N GLN A 318 11.58 13.89 0.32
CA GLN A 318 12.98 13.90 0.72
C GLN A 318 13.55 12.48 0.83
N GLN A 319 14.88 12.37 0.84
CA GLN A 319 15.59 11.13 1.13
C GLN A 319 15.79 11.00 2.64
N MET A 320 15.39 9.87 3.19
CA MET A 320 15.59 9.56 4.61
C MET A 320 16.48 8.33 4.75
N ASP A 321 17.57 8.47 5.51
CA ASP A 321 18.33 7.32 6.00
C ASP A 321 17.50 6.54 7.05
N GLY A 322 18.00 5.37 7.48
CA GLY A 322 17.30 4.47 8.40
C GLY A 322 16.94 5.14 9.72
N LYS A 323 17.83 5.99 10.26
CA LYS A 323 17.61 6.75 11.49
C LYS A 323 16.51 7.80 11.33
N THR A 324 16.58 8.60 10.27
CA THR A 324 15.59 9.64 9.94
C THR A 324 14.23 9.02 9.70
N LEU A 325 14.19 7.90 8.97
CA LEU A 325 12.98 7.16 8.63
C LEU A 325 12.30 6.58 9.88
N LEU A 326 13.10 6.06 10.81
CA LEU A 326 12.63 5.56 12.09
C LEU A 326 12.10 6.68 13.00
N ASN A 327 12.79 7.82 13.04
CA ASN A 327 12.33 9.01 13.76
C ASN A 327 11.00 9.51 13.17
N TYR A 328 10.87 9.55 11.83
CA TYR A 328 9.63 9.88 11.14
C TYR A 328 8.47 8.93 11.52
N ALA A 329 8.72 7.62 11.53
CA ALA A 329 7.73 6.61 11.91
C ALA A 329 7.31 6.67 13.39
N ARG A 330 8.15 7.21 14.28
CA ARG A 330 7.90 7.30 15.74
C ARG A 330 7.29 8.63 16.19
N TYR A 331 7.30 9.64 15.33
CA TYR A 331 6.81 10.97 15.67
C TYR A 331 5.31 10.95 16.06
N ARG A 332 4.91 11.74 17.07
CA ARG A 332 3.53 11.78 17.59
C ARG A 332 3.09 13.15 18.10
N SER A 333 3.91 14.18 17.89
CA SER A 333 3.71 15.50 18.50
C SER A 333 2.94 16.47 17.60
N ASP A 334 2.25 15.95 16.56
CA ASP A 334 1.27 16.69 15.78
C ASP A 334 -0.16 16.44 16.28
N ASP A 335 -1.11 17.20 15.74
CA ASP A 335 -2.51 17.17 16.18
C ASP A 335 -3.23 15.85 15.85
N GLU A 336 -2.64 14.98 15.03
CA GLU A 336 -3.13 13.62 14.79
C GLU A 336 -2.59 12.58 15.79
N GLY A 337 -1.55 12.92 16.56
CA GLY A 337 -1.01 12.08 17.63
C GLY A 337 -0.66 10.66 17.19
N ASP A 338 -1.24 9.68 17.89
CA ASP A 338 -1.00 8.24 17.64
C ASP A 338 -1.54 7.79 16.28
N PHE A 339 -2.65 8.37 15.81
CA PHE A 339 -3.19 8.06 14.49
C PHE A 339 -2.21 8.47 13.38
N GLY A 340 -1.66 9.69 13.48
CA GLY A 340 -0.65 10.19 12.54
C GLY A 340 0.60 9.31 12.54
N ARG A 341 1.03 8.86 13.73
CA ARG A 341 2.13 7.88 13.86
C ARG A 341 1.84 6.58 13.14
N THR A 342 0.67 5.97 13.34
CA THR A 342 0.28 4.73 12.68
C THR A 342 0.24 4.90 11.15
N ARG A 343 -0.25 6.04 10.65
CA ARG A 343 -0.23 6.35 9.21
C ARG A 343 1.21 6.44 8.68
N ARG A 344 2.11 7.14 9.38
CA ARG A 344 3.53 7.27 8.99
C ARG A 344 4.25 5.92 8.99
N GLN A 345 3.95 5.02 9.94
CA GLN A 345 4.48 3.65 9.91
C GLN A 345 4.07 2.88 8.65
N GLN A 346 2.81 3.03 8.20
CA GLN A 346 2.34 2.43 6.95
C GLN A 346 3.02 3.05 5.72
N GLU A 347 3.21 4.37 5.70
CA GLU A 347 3.92 5.08 4.63
C GLU A 347 5.36 4.59 4.51
N VAL A 348 6.06 4.47 5.63
CA VAL A 348 7.43 3.95 5.69
C VAL A 348 7.50 2.54 5.13
N LEU A 349 6.67 1.61 5.62
CA LEU A 349 6.69 0.23 5.12
C LEU A 349 6.33 0.17 3.63
N SER A 350 5.36 0.97 3.19
CA SER A 350 4.93 1.01 1.78
C SER A 350 6.01 1.57 0.86
N ALA A 351 6.70 2.62 1.28
CA ALA A 351 7.79 3.23 0.53
C ALA A 351 8.97 2.26 0.41
N VAL A 352 9.32 1.56 1.49
CA VAL A 352 10.37 0.53 1.51
C VAL A 352 10.02 -0.60 0.53
N MET A 353 8.81 -1.16 0.60
CA MET A 353 8.35 -2.22 -0.31
C MET A 353 8.36 -1.75 -1.77
N THR A 354 7.88 -0.53 -2.04
CA THR A 354 7.80 0.03 -3.39
C THR A 354 9.17 0.30 -4.00
N GLN A 355 10.13 0.76 -3.20
CA GLN A 355 11.50 1.06 -3.65
C GLN A 355 12.41 -0.17 -3.69
N ALA A 356 12.07 -1.24 -2.96
CA ALA A 356 12.76 -2.52 -3.01
C ALA A 356 12.61 -3.27 -4.34
N LYS A 357 11.74 -2.80 -5.27
CA LYS A 357 11.56 -3.41 -6.61
C LYS A 357 12.81 -3.40 -7.49
N ASN A 358 13.84 -2.62 -7.16
CA ASN A 358 15.06 -2.56 -7.97
C ASN A 358 15.90 -3.84 -7.77
N PRO A 359 16.01 -4.73 -8.78
CA PRO A 359 16.71 -6.02 -8.63
C PRO A 359 18.20 -5.84 -8.28
N MET A 360 18.80 -4.72 -8.69
CA MET A 360 20.18 -4.41 -8.35
C MET A 360 20.38 -4.15 -6.86
N LYS A 361 19.41 -3.49 -6.19
CA LYS A 361 19.45 -3.24 -4.75
C LYS A 361 19.30 -4.54 -3.95
N LEU A 362 18.43 -5.44 -4.40
CA LEU A 362 18.28 -6.77 -3.81
C LEU A 362 19.55 -7.63 -4.01
N PHE A 363 20.22 -7.50 -5.15
CA PHE A 363 21.48 -8.19 -5.40
C PHE A 363 22.60 -7.71 -4.46
N SER A 364 22.87 -6.40 -4.45
CA SER A 364 23.93 -5.83 -3.61
C SER A 364 23.63 -5.93 -2.12
N GLY A 365 22.35 -5.86 -1.76
CA GLY A 365 21.85 -5.96 -0.39
C GLY A 365 21.59 -7.39 0.09
N SER A 366 21.80 -8.42 -0.72
CA SER A 366 21.42 -9.81 -0.37
C SER A 366 22.03 -10.33 0.94
N GLU A 367 23.29 -9.98 1.24
CA GLU A 367 23.91 -10.29 2.54
C GLU A 367 23.18 -9.57 3.70
N ALA A 368 22.81 -8.31 3.49
CA ALA A 368 22.08 -7.52 4.48
C ALA A 368 20.69 -8.11 4.74
N ILE A 369 19.93 -8.41 3.68
CA ILE A 369 18.64 -9.10 3.80
C ILE A 369 18.80 -10.40 4.61
N GLY A 370 19.87 -11.16 4.34
CA GLY A 370 20.19 -12.37 5.11
C GLY A 370 20.42 -12.11 6.60
N LYS A 371 21.17 -11.05 6.94
CA LYS A 371 21.37 -10.64 8.35
C LYS A 371 20.06 -10.25 9.01
N VAL A 372 19.23 -9.48 8.32
CA VAL A 372 17.95 -8.99 8.83
C VAL A 372 17.00 -10.14 9.08
N VAL A 373 16.84 -11.05 8.12
CA VAL A 373 16.03 -12.26 8.30
C VAL A 373 16.55 -13.10 9.47
N ALA A 374 17.87 -13.18 9.68
CA ALA A 374 18.43 -13.90 10.81
C ALA A 374 18.27 -13.19 12.17
N MET A 375 18.09 -11.87 12.19
CA MET A 375 17.84 -11.06 13.40
C MET A 375 16.35 -10.81 13.65
N THR A 376 15.48 -11.14 12.71
CA THR A 376 14.02 -10.94 12.81
C THR A 376 13.37 -12.22 13.32
N PRO A 377 12.78 -12.25 14.53
CA PRO A 377 11.91 -13.34 14.94
C PRO A 377 10.72 -13.43 13.97
N THR A 378 10.63 -14.52 13.22
CA THR A 378 9.54 -14.72 12.24
C THR A 378 9.22 -16.18 12.01
N THR A 379 7.95 -16.45 11.72
CA THR A 379 7.46 -17.77 11.28
C THR A 379 7.30 -17.87 9.76
N VAL A 380 7.57 -16.79 9.03
CA VAL A 380 7.54 -16.80 7.56
C VAL A 380 8.64 -17.73 7.05
N PRO A 381 8.31 -18.80 6.31
CA PRO A 381 9.31 -19.70 5.78
C PRO A 381 10.22 -18.99 4.78
N GLN A 382 11.52 -19.32 4.79
CA GLN A 382 12.45 -18.78 3.79
C GLN A 382 12.01 -19.12 2.35
N SER A 383 11.44 -20.30 2.14
CA SER A 383 10.85 -20.69 0.86
C SER A 383 9.73 -19.75 0.43
N PHE A 384 8.89 -19.28 1.36
CA PHE A 384 7.86 -18.29 1.09
C PHE A 384 8.49 -16.96 0.66
N MET A 385 9.50 -16.46 1.39
CA MET A 385 10.20 -15.22 1.03
C MET A 385 10.85 -15.29 -0.36
N TRP A 386 11.51 -16.41 -0.69
CA TRP A 386 12.18 -16.57 -2.00
C TRP A 386 11.21 -16.77 -3.17
N LEU A 387 10.14 -17.56 -2.96
CA LEU A 387 9.20 -17.90 -4.03
C LEU A 387 8.17 -16.80 -4.25
N GLN A 388 7.64 -16.23 -3.17
CA GLN A 388 6.57 -15.22 -3.24
C GLN A 388 7.13 -13.80 -3.24
N GLY A 389 8.26 -13.54 -2.56
CA GLY A 389 8.84 -12.19 -2.41
C GLY A 389 8.95 -11.40 -3.72
N PRO A 390 9.48 -11.95 -4.83
CA PRO A 390 9.53 -11.23 -6.10
C PRO A 390 8.14 -10.83 -6.64
N GLY A 391 7.14 -11.70 -6.49
CA GLY A 391 5.74 -11.39 -6.84
C GLY A 391 5.18 -10.27 -5.97
N LEU A 392 5.40 -10.36 -4.65
CA LEU A 392 4.96 -9.35 -3.69
C LEU A 392 5.55 -7.95 -3.98
N LEU A 393 6.82 -7.89 -4.38
CA LEU A 393 7.46 -6.62 -4.73
C LEU A 393 6.90 -6.01 -6.02
N LEU A 394 6.50 -6.86 -6.98
CA LEU A 394 5.83 -6.40 -8.20
C LEU A 394 4.41 -5.92 -7.90
N ASP A 395 3.67 -6.65 -7.06
CA ASP A 395 2.32 -6.28 -6.64
C ASP A 395 2.33 -4.98 -5.83
N ALA A 396 3.26 -4.85 -4.87
CA ALA A 396 3.48 -3.63 -4.11
C ALA A 396 3.82 -2.43 -5.02
N ALA A 397 4.60 -2.65 -6.08
CA ALA A 397 4.92 -1.60 -7.04
C ALA A 397 3.71 -1.12 -7.86
N ASN A 398 2.64 -1.93 -7.95
CA ASN A 398 1.37 -1.55 -8.57
C ASN A 398 0.45 -0.78 -7.60
N GLY A 399 0.86 -0.64 -6.33
CA GLY A 399 0.14 0.08 -5.28
C GLY A 399 -0.11 -0.79 -4.06
N ILE A 400 -0.07 -0.18 -2.88
CA ILE A 400 -0.38 -0.81 -1.60
C ILE A 400 -1.64 -0.14 -1.05
N GLU A 401 -2.68 -0.93 -0.82
CA GLU A 401 -3.90 -0.46 -0.16
C GLU A 401 -3.65 -0.41 1.35
N ARG A 402 -3.82 0.77 1.95
CA ARG A 402 -3.53 1.03 3.36
C ARG A 402 -4.80 1.37 4.11
N VAL A 403 -5.01 0.76 5.27
CA VAL A 403 -6.16 1.03 6.14
C VAL A 403 -5.71 1.11 7.58
N THR A 404 -6.14 2.13 8.31
CA THR A 404 -5.92 2.24 9.76
C THR A 404 -7.22 1.92 10.48
N ILE A 405 -7.14 1.12 11.53
CA ILE A 405 -8.25 0.74 12.39
C ILE A 405 -7.94 1.24 13.82
N PRO A 406 -8.80 2.09 14.41
CA PRO A 406 -9.94 2.75 13.77
C PRO A 406 -9.54 3.78 12.69
N GLU A 407 -10.48 4.12 11.81
CA GLU A 407 -10.39 5.25 10.89
C GLU A 407 -10.39 6.58 11.68
N TYR A 408 -9.84 7.64 11.08
CA TYR A 408 -9.71 8.93 11.76
C TYR A 408 -11.06 9.49 12.22
N GLY A 409 -11.19 9.73 13.53
CA GLY A 409 -12.41 10.22 14.17
C GLY A 409 -13.50 9.17 14.37
N ASP A 410 -13.23 7.89 14.09
CA ASP A 410 -14.19 6.78 14.23
C ASP A 410 -13.91 5.93 15.47
N TRP A 411 -13.86 6.59 16.62
CA TRP A 411 -13.77 5.95 17.93
C TRP A 411 -14.47 6.82 18.99
N ILE A 412 -14.69 6.22 20.16
CA ILE A 412 -15.11 6.92 21.36
C ILE A 412 -14.01 6.73 22.40
N ASP A 413 -13.57 7.82 23.02
CA ASP A 413 -12.61 7.74 24.13
C ASP A 413 -13.27 7.02 25.31
N ASP A 414 -12.60 5.98 25.80
CA ASP A 414 -13.03 5.20 26.96
C ASP A 414 -11.83 4.82 27.82
N TYR A 415 -12.02 3.97 28.82
CA TYR A 415 -10.97 3.51 29.72
C TYR A 415 -10.81 1.99 29.67
N ASP A 416 -9.56 1.54 29.70
CA ASP A 416 -9.26 0.12 29.90
C ASP A 416 -9.53 -0.32 31.35
N MET A 417 -9.41 -1.62 31.62
CA MET A 417 -9.56 -2.20 32.96
C MET A 417 -8.68 -1.54 34.03
N TYR A 418 -7.56 -0.91 33.65
CA TYR A 418 -6.63 -0.24 34.57
C TYR A 418 -6.88 1.28 34.67
N GLY A 419 -7.90 1.82 34.00
CA GLY A 419 -8.24 3.24 34.00
C GLY A 419 -7.41 4.09 33.04
N GLY A 420 -6.68 3.47 32.11
CA GLY A 420 -5.95 4.16 31.04
C GLY A 420 -6.86 4.50 29.86
N MET A 421 -6.72 5.70 29.28
CA MET A 421 -7.51 6.10 28.10
C MET A 421 -7.28 5.16 26.92
N ALA A 422 -8.35 4.68 26.30
CA ALA A 422 -8.37 3.73 25.20
C ALA A 422 -9.42 4.13 24.15
N LEU A 423 -9.38 3.48 22.98
CA LEU A 423 -10.24 3.78 21.83
C LEU A 423 -11.29 2.69 21.69
N ARG A 424 -12.56 3.00 22.01
CA ARG A 424 -13.67 2.08 21.75
C ARG A 424 -14.13 2.22 20.30
N VAL A 425 -14.29 1.07 19.63
CA VAL A 425 -14.62 1.00 18.20
C VAL A 425 -15.85 0.12 17.93
N ASP A 426 -16.46 0.30 16.77
CA ASP A 426 -17.52 -0.59 16.26
C ASP A 426 -16.88 -1.82 15.60
N PHE A 427 -16.78 -2.92 16.35
CA PHE A 427 -16.18 -4.16 15.84
C PHE A 427 -16.94 -4.73 14.64
N GLU A 428 -18.26 -4.66 14.59
CA GLU A 428 -19.03 -5.19 13.47
C GLU A 428 -18.70 -4.43 12.18
N LYS A 429 -18.59 -3.09 12.27
CA LYS A 429 -18.15 -2.24 11.16
C LYS A 429 -16.76 -2.65 10.66
N TYR A 430 -15.78 -2.80 11.56
CA TYR A 430 -14.41 -3.14 11.15
C TYR A 430 -14.27 -4.58 10.68
N GLN A 431 -15.02 -5.52 11.25
CA GLN A 431 -15.10 -6.90 10.75
C GLN A 431 -15.66 -6.94 9.32
N GLN A 432 -16.69 -6.14 9.01
CA GLN A 432 -17.20 -6.02 7.64
C GLN A 432 -16.16 -5.40 6.71
N ARG A 433 -15.48 -4.33 7.16
CA ARG A 433 -14.43 -3.67 6.39
C ARG A 433 -13.27 -4.62 6.07
N LEU A 434 -12.86 -5.45 7.04
CA LEU A 434 -11.82 -6.46 6.86
C LEU A 434 -12.26 -7.58 5.91
N ALA A 435 -13.55 -7.96 5.91
CA ALA A 435 -14.10 -8.89 4.93
C ALA A 435 -14.07 -8.31 3.50
N GLU A 436 -14.44 -7.03 3.32
CA GLU A 436 -14.36 -6.34 2.02
C GLU A 436 -12.92 -6.28 1.49
N LEU A 437 -11.96 -6.09 2.38
CA LEU A 437 -10.53 -6.11 2.03
C LEU A 437 -10.02 -7.54 1.76
N GLY A 438 -10.78 -8.58 2.10
CA GLY A 438 -10.39 -9.98 1.92
C GLY A 438 -9.39 -10.48 2.95
N LEU A 439 -9.36 -9.88 4.14
CA LEU A 439 -8.53 -10.33 5.27
C LEU A 439 -9.21 -11.43 6.11
N ARG A 440 -10.50 -11.71 5.87
CA ARG A 440 -11.29 -12.75 6.56
C ARG A 440 -11.47 -14.00 5.71
#